data_AF-A0A918Q9V6-F1
#
_entry.id   AF-A0A918Q9V6-F1
#
_cell.length_a   1.000
_cell.length_b   1.000
_cell.length_c   1.000
_cell.angle_alpha   90.00
_cell.angle_beta   90.00
_cell.angle_gamma   90.00
#
_symmetry.space_group_name_H-M   'P 1'
#
loop_
_entity.id
_entity.type
_entity.pdbx_description
1 polymer ?
#
loop_
_entity_poly.entity_id
_entity_poly.type
_entity_poly.pdbx_seq_one_letter_code
_entity_poly.pdbx_strand_id
1 'polypeptide(L)'
;MNYTKEVSEKVELVNGVLDEIHAPHLLENPDFSVDEMSMESWLKINLNDGGHNKVPLSLTFTQTSLEIRLDRIAEAIDWSDKDLKESRSIVSTMLKNLFTNHVLVEYHGASRTLISLFGQDGKCTNNFKYSEGISFKGKREDRLYHPIY
;
A
#
# COMPACT_ATOMS: atom_id res chain seq x y z
N MET A 1 2.18 -14.43 18.13
CA MET A 1 0.78 -14.58 17.66
C MET A 1 0.73 -15.75 16.70
N ASN A 2 -0.33 -16.56 16.75
CA ASN A 2 -0.51 -17.67 15.82
C ASN A 2 -1.57 -17.27 14.80
N TYR A 3 -1.15 -16.59 13.74
CA TYR A 3 -2.03 -16.38 12.59
C TYR A 3 -2.14 -17.66 11.76
N THR A 4 -3.18 -17.76 10.93
CA THR A 4 -3.21 -18.86 9.97
C THR A 4 -2.01 -18.80 9.03
N LYS A 5 -1.72 -19.94 8.41
CA LYS A 5 -0.60 -20.05 7.47
C LYS A 5 -0.71 -19.03 6.34
N GLU A 6 -1.93 -18.82 5.83
CA GLU A 6 -2.20 -17.93 4.70
C GLU A 6 -1.95 -16.46 5.05
N VAL A 7 -2.30 -16.02 6.26
CA VAL A 7 -2.00 -14.65 6.72
C VAL A 7 -0.49 -14.51 6.94
N SER A 8 0.14 -15.50 7.57
CA SER A 8 1.59 -15.50 7.83
C SER A 8 2.39 -15.44 6.53
N GLU A 9 2.04 -16.22 5.51
CA GLU A 9 2.71 -16.21 4.21
C GLU A 9 2.63 -14.84 3.49
N LYS A 10 1.54 -14.10 3.67
CA LYS A 10 1.40 -12.74 3.10
C LYS A 10 2.23 -11.73 3.88
N VAL A 11 2.29 -11.85 5.20
CA VAL A 11 3.19 -11.03 6.03
C VAL A 11 4.64 -11.28 5.63
N GLU A 12 5.03 -12.54 5.46
CA GLU A 12 6.37 -12.91 4.99
C GLU A 12 6.68 -12.39 3.58
N LEU A 13 5.68 -12.32 2.69
CA LEU A 13 5.85 -11.71 1.38
C LEU A 13 6.21 -10.22 1.49
N VAL A 14 5.57 -9.49 2.39
CA VAL A 14 5.89 -8.06 2.61
C VAL A 14 7.22 -7.91 3.35
N ASN A 15 7.50 -8.75 4.35
CA ASN A 15 8.80 -8.75 5.05
C ASN A 15 9.96 -9.01 4.09
N GLY A 16 9.81 -9.92 3.13
CA GLY A 16 10.82 -10.14 2.10
C GLY A 16 11.09 -8.90 1.24
N VAL A 17 10.07 -8.06 1.00
CA VAL A 17 10.27 -6.76 0.32
C VAL A 17 10.98 -5.76 1.22
N LEU A 18 10.65 -5.74 2.52
CA LEU A 18 11.32 -4.88 3.51
C LEU A 18 12.80 -5.27 3.66
N ASP A 19 13.12 -6.56 3.64
CA ASP A 19 14.49 -7.08 3.64
C ASP A 19 15.29 -6.56 2.44
N GLU A 20 14.70 -6.57 1.24
CA GLU A 20 15.35 -6.07 0.02
C GLU A 20 15.71 -4.57 0.09
N ILE A 21 14.99 -3.80 0.90
CA ILE A 21 15.23 -2.37 1.10
C ILE A 21 15.92 -2.07 2.45
N HIS A 22 16.36 -3.11 3.16
CA HIS A 22 17.03 -3.03 4.46
C HIS A 22 16.19 -2.34 5.55
N ALA A 23 14.86 -2.49 5.50
CA ALA A 23 13.93 -1.99 6.52
C ALA A 23 13.55 -3.10 7.52
N PRO A 24 13.21 -2.76 8.77
CA PRO A 24 12.72 -3.74 9.75
C PRO A 24 11.41 -4.41 9.30
N HIS A 25 11.19 -5.65 9.75
CA HIS A 25 9.98 -6.43 9.46
C HIS A 25 8.72 -5.77 10.03
N LEU A 26 7.57 -5.96 9.36
CA LEU A 26 6.32 -5.24 9.65
C LEU A 26 5.95 -5.13 11.14
N LEU A 27 6.03 -6.23 11.88
CA LEU A 27 5.62 -6.29 13.29
C LEU A 27 6.69 -5.78 14.27
N GLU A 28 7.91 -5.58 13.79
CA GLU A 28 9.05 -5.05 14.56
C GLU A 28 9.38 -3.61 14.15
N ASN A 29 8.73 -3.11 13.11
CA ASN A 29 9.03 -1.85 12.48
C ASN A 29 8.26 -0.70 13.14
N PRO A 30 8.94 0.32 13.71
CA PRO A 30 8.28 1.43 14.39
C PRO A 30 7.45 2.32 13.45
N ASP A 31 7.73 2.28 12.14
CA ASP A 31 6.95 3.00 11.14
C ASP A 31 5.56 2.36 10.93
N PHE A 32 5.31 1.17 11.45
CA PHE A 32 4.04 0.48 11.31
C PHE A 32 3.40 0.20 12.68
N SER A 33 2.08 0.18 12.71
CA SER A 33 1.32 -0.21 13.90
C SER A 33 0.19 -1.15 13.53
N VAL A 34 -0.07 -2.13 14.40
CA VAL A 34 -1.26 -2.98 14.30
C VAL A 34 -2.46 -2.12 14.69
N ASP A 35 -3.36 -1.92 13.73
CA ASP A 35 -4.59 -1.14 13.92
C ASP A 35 -5.70 -2.04 14.47
N GLU A 36 -5.97 -3.12 13.75
CA GLU A 36 -6.98 -4.10 14.11
C GLU A 36 -6.51 -5.50 13.73
N MET A 37 -7.03 -6.53 14.40
CA MET A 37 -6.71 -7.92 14.10
C MET A 37 -7.79 -8.84 14.66
N SER A 38 -7.97 -10.00 14.02
CA SER A 38 -8.60 -11.14 14.69
C SER A 38 -7.56 -12.02 15.38
N MET A 39 -8.03 -12.99 16.16
CA MET A 39 -7.13 -13.94 16.81
C MET A 39 -6.24 -14.69 15.82
N GLU A 40 -6.74 -15.03 14.62
CA GLU A 40 -6.00 -15.88 13.67
C GLU A 40 -6.21 -15.54 12.19
N SER A 41 -7.36 -14.96 11.80
CA SER A 41 -7.83 -14.94 10.40
C SER A 41 -7.53 -13.66 9.61
N TRP A 42 -7.19 -12.57 10.28
CA TRP A 42 -6.81 -11.34 9.60
C TRP A 42 -6.00 -10.40 10.50
N LEU A 43 -5.24 -9.52 9.85
CA LEU A 43 -4.36 -8.54 10.46
C LEU A 43 -4.41 -7.26 9.63
N LYS A 44 -4.62 -6.12 10.27
CA LYS A 44 -4.58 -4.79 9.64
C LYS A 44 -3.47 -3.97 10.27
N ILE A 45 -2.58 -3.46 9.42
CA ILE A 45 -1.42 -2.66 9.82
C ILE A 45 -1.51 -1.32 9.12
N ASN A 46 -1.29 -0.24 9.86
CA ASN A 46 -1.21 1.11 9.31
C ASN A 46 0.22 1.63 9.37
N LEU A 47 0.57 2.43 8.36
CA LEU A 47 1.78 3.25 8.42
C LEU A 47 1.55 4.40 9.40
N ASN A 48 2.45 4.51 10.37
CA ASN A 48 2.56 5.66 11.25
C ASN A 48 3.21 6.81 10.47
N ASP A 49 2.55 7.96 10.43
CA ASP A 49 3.11 9.12 9.72
C ASP A 49 4.40 9.63 10.38
N GLY A 50 4.56 9.42 11.70
CA GLY A 50 5.71 9.89 12.49
C GLY A 50 5.93 11.41 12.40
N GLY A 51 4.93 12.19 11.96
CA GLY A 51 5.08 13.61 11.62
C GLY A 51 5.81 13.89 10.29
N HIS A 52 6.08 12.88 9.48
CA HIS A 52 6.65 13.00 8.14
C HIS A 52 5.54 13.06 7.08
N ASN A 53 5.82 13.73 5.95
CA ASN A 53 4.90 13.81 4.81
C ASN A 53 4.89 12.49 4.01
N LYS A 54 4.46 11.40 4.64
CA LYS A 54 4.28 10.07 4.05
C LYS A 54 2.81 9.88 3.63
N VAL A 55 2.56 9.11 2.57
CA VAL A 55 1.19 8.82 2.15
C VAL A 55 0.51 7.94 3.22
N PRO A 56 -0.76 8.21 3.59
CA PRO A 56 -1.49 7.27 4.44
C PRO A 56 -1.55 5.91 3.75
N LEU A 57 -1.17 4.86 4.47
CA LEU A 57 -1.08 3.50 3.96
C LEU A 57 -1.66 2.54 4.98
N SER A 58 -2.53 1.64 4.53
CA SER A 58 -3.03 0.51 5.32
C SER A 58 -2.84 -0.78 4.54
N LEU A 59 -2.36 -1.82 5.23
CA LEU A 59 -2.20 -3.17 4.72
C LEU A 59 -3.14 -4.09 5.50
N THR A 60 -4.08 -4.74 4.83
CA THR A 60 -4.97 -5.73 5.43
C THR A 60 -4.67 -7.10 4.86
N PHE A 61 -4.22 -7.99 5.72
CA PHE A 61 -3.91 -9.38 5.44
C PHE A 61 -5.10 -10.21 5.85
N THR A 62 -5.72 -10.91 4.91
CA THR A 62 -6.79 -11.87 5.17
C THR A 62 -6.36 -13.27 4.77
N GLN A 63 -7.19 -14.27 5.08
CA GLN A 63 -6.95 -15.63 4.60
C GLN A 63 -6.92 -15.70 3.06
N THR A 64 -7.66 -14.85 2.37
CA THR A 64 -7.88 -14.97 0.91
C THR A 64 -7.19 -13.88 0.09
N SER A 65 -6.76 -12.78 0.71
CA SER A 65 -6.20 -11.65 -0.02
C SER A 65 -5.22 -10.80 0.80
N LEU A 66 -4.44 -10.00 0.08
CA LEU A 66 -3.69 -8.86 0.59
C LEU A 66 -4.31 -7.60 0.00
N GLU A 67 -4.87 -6.76 0.86
CA GLU A 67 -5.50 -5.50 0.50
C GLU A 67 -4.60 -4.33 0.91
N ILE A 68 -4.35 -3.40 0.00
CA ILE A 68 -3.57 -2.18 0.23
C ILE A 68 -4.44 -0.96 -0.03
N ARG A 69 -4.61 -0.13 1.01
CA ARG A 69 -5.27 1.17 0.87
C ARG A 69 -4.26 2.28 0.92
N LEU A 70 -4.36 3.20 -0.04
CA LEU A 70 -3.56 4.41 -0.13
C LEU A 70 -4.45 5.63 0.00
N ASP A 71 -4.06 6.55 0.87
CA ASP A 71 -4.74 7.81 1.09
C ASP A 71 -6.26 7.62 1.36
N ARG A 72 -7.13 8.56 0.97
CA ARG A 72 -8.58 8.53 1.19
C ARG A 72 -9.32 7.67 0.16
N ILE A 73 -8.61 6.81 -0.56
CA ILE A 73 -9.20 6.09 -1.68
C ILE A 73 -10.08 4.97 -1.16
N ALA A 74 -11.33 4.95 -1.64
CA ALA A 74 -12.31 3.93 -1.30
C ALA A 74 -11.96 2.56 -1.90
N GLU A 75 -11.26 2.55 -3.04
CA GLU A 75 -10.76 1.36 -3.71
C GLU A 75 -9.35 1.00 -3.24
N ALA A 76 -9.24 -0.19 -2.65
CA ALA A 76 -7.98 -0.79 -2.31
C ALA A 76 -7.36 -1.51 -3.52
N ILE A 77 -6.03 -1.62 -3.53
CA ILE A 77 -5.34 -2.57 -4.39
C ILE A 77 -5.44 -3.93 -3.69
N ASP A 78 -6.28 -4.80 -4.23
CA ASP A 78 -6.55 -6.12 -3.66
C ASP A 78 -5.91 -7.21 -4.54
N TRP A 79 -5.10 -8.05 -3.93
CA TRP A 79 -4.55 -9.24 -4.58
C TRP A 79 -5.07 -10.49 -3.90
N SER A 80 -5.70 -11.35 -4.68
CA SER A 80 -6.12 -12.67 -4.21
C SER A 80 -4.90 -13.57 -3.98
N ASP A 81 -5.08 -14.62 -3.20
CA ASP A 81 -4.09 -15.69 -3.04
C ASP A 81 -3.58 -16.27 -4.37
N LYS A 82 -4.44 -16.27 -5.40
CA LYS A 82 -4.06 -16.72 -6.74
C LYS A 82 -3.06 -15.75 -7.36
N ASP A 83 -3.35 -14.44 -7.31
CA ASP A 83 -2.47 -13.40 -7.84
C ASP A 83 -1.11 -13.39 -7.14
N LEU A 84 -1.12 -13.57 -5.81
CA LEU A 84 0.09 -13.63 -4.98
C LEU A 84 0.99 -14.83 -5.34
N LYS A 85 0.41 -15.94 -5.81
CA LYS A 85 1.14 -17.15 -6.24
C LYS A 85 1.63 -17.05 -7.68
N GLU A 86 0.77 -16.59 -8.59
CA GLU A 86 1.06 -16.56 -10.03
C GLU A 86 1.94 -15.37 -10.44
N SER A 87 1.82 -14.24 -9.71
CA SER A 87 2.45 -12.96 -10.06
C SER A 87 3.32 -12.41 -8.92
N ARG A 88 3.89 -13.28 -8.08
CA ARG A 88 4.65 -12.89 -6.88
C ARG A 88 5.70 -11.80 -7.14
N SER A 89 6.49 -11.92 -8.20
CA SER A 89 7.53 -10.93 -8.53
C SER A 89 6.96 -9.55 -8.88
N ILE A 90 5.81 -9.51 -9.56
CA ILE A 90 5.11 -8.27 -9.91
C ILE A 90 4.58 -7.61 -8.63
N VAL A 91 3.98 -8.39 -7.74
CA VAL A 91 3.48 -7.91 -6.45
C VAL A 91 4.62 -7.37 -5.58
N SER A 92 5.72 -8.12 -5.44
CA SER A 92 6.90 -7.68 -4.70
C SER A 92 7.52 -6.40 -5.28
N THR A 93 7.61 -6.30 -6.61
CA THR A 93 8.11 -5.08 -7.28
C THR A 93 7.19 -3.89 -7.03
N MET A 94 5.87 -4.10 -7.06
CA MET A 94 4.90 -3.04 -6.77
C MET A 94 5.03 -2.58 -5.32
N LEU A 95 5.06 -3.50 -4.35
CA LEU A 95 5.25 -3.20 -2.93
C LEU A 95 6.55 -2.42 -2.69
N LYS A 96 7.64 -2.85 -3.34
CA LYS A 96 8.94 -2.16 -3.27
C LYS A 96 8.84 -0.73 -3.78
N ASN A 97 8.22 -0.54 -4.94
CA ASN A 97 8.00 0.79 -5.50
C ASN A 97 7.13 1.63 -4.57
N LEU A 98 6.10 1.04 -3.96
CA LEU A 98 5.24 1.76 -3.02
C LEU A 98 6.01 2.28 -1.80
N PHE A 99 6.98 1.52 -1.31
CA PHE A 99 7.78 1.89 -0.15
C PHE A 99 8.89 2.91 -0.47
N THR A 100 9.46 2.86 -1.69
CA THR A 100 10.69 3.60 -2.03
C THR A 100 10.49 4.77 -3.00
N ASN A 101 9.31 4.90 -3.61
CA ASN A 101 9.03 5.96 -4.56
C ASN A 101 8.25 7.12 -3.93
N HIS A 102 8.38 8.29 -4.54
CA HIS A 102 7.50 9.42 -4.24
C HIS A 102 6.09 9.10 -4.72
N VAL A 103 5.09 9.49 -3.94
CA VAL A 103 3.69 9.24 -4.24
C VAL A 103 3.01 10.55 -4.55
N LEU A 104 2.63 10.77 -5.81
CA LEU A 104 1.79 11.90 -6.20
C LEU A 104 0.33 11.45 -6.21
N VAL A 105 -0.50 12.12 -5.39
CA VAL A 105 -1.95 11.93 -5.37
C VAL A 105 -2.61 13.17 -5.97
N GLU A 106 -3.39 12.97 -7.02
CA GLU A 106 -4.13 14.03 -7.71
C GLU A 106 -5.63 13.80 -7.57
N TYR A 107 -6.30 14.74 -6.93
CA TYR A 107 -7.76 14.75 -6.77
C TYR A 107 -8.38 15.62 -7.87
N HIS A 108 -9.27 15.02 -8.65
CA HIS A 108 -10.04 15.70 -9.70
C HIS A 108 -11.50 15.80 -9.26
N GLY A 109 -11.80 16.84 -8.47
CA GLY A 109 -13.09 16.95 -7.80
C GLY A 109 -13.31 15.81 -6.78
N ALA A 110 -14.57 15.43 -6.57
CA ALA A 110 -14.95 14.36 -5.65
C ALA A 110 -14.95 12.96 -6.29
N SER A 111 -14.78 12.87 -7.61
CA SER A 111 -15.11 11.67 -8.39
C SER A 111 -13.91 10.93 -8.94
N ARG A 112 -12.69 11.49 -8.87
CA ARG A 112 -11.53 10.85 -9.47
C ARG A 112 -10.27 11.15 -8.68
N THR A 113 -9.51 10.09 -8.41
CA THR A 113 -8.18 10.17 -7.80
C THR A 113 -7.19 9.45 -8.69
N LEU A 114 -6.03 10.07 -8.92
CA LEU A 114 -4.90 9.47 -9.60
C LEU A 114 -3.75 9.34 -8.61
N ILE A 115 -3.20 8.15 -8.44
CA ILE A 115 -1.96 7.93 -7.70
C ILE A 115 -0.88 7.55 -8.69
N SER A 116 0.24 8.28 -8.67
CA SER A 116 1.41 7.96 -9.46
C SER A 116 2.63 7.77 -8.57
N LEU A 117 3.39 6.70 -8.81
CA LEU A 117 4.65 6.42 -8.11
C LEU A 117 5.82 6.89 -8.97
N PHE A 118 6.72 7.68 -8.40
CA PHE A 118 7.89 8.24 -9.08
C PHE A 118 9.18 7.78 -8.42
N GLY A 119 10.03 7.09 -9.19
CA GLY A 119 11.36 6.68 -8.74
C GLY A 119 12.28 7.87 -8.49
N GLN A 120 13.45 7.60 -7.90
CA GLN A 120 14.47 8.62 -7.65
C GLN A 120 14.97 9.31 -8.93
N ASP A 121 14.85 8.64 -10.09
CA ASP A 121 15.18 9.21 -11.40
C ASP A 121 14.07 10.09 -11.99
N GLY A 122 12.97 10.29 -11.25
CA GLY A 122 11.81 11.07 -11.68
C GLY A 122 10.91 10.33 -12.68
N LYS A 123 11.18 9.08 -13.02
CA LYS A 123 10.30 8.31 -13.91
C LYS A 123 9.11 7.75 -13.15
N CYS A 124 7.94 7.84 -13.78
CA CYS A 124 6.74 7.19 -13.29
C CYS A 124 6.86 5.68 -13.44
N THR A 125 6.80 4.94 -12.34
CA THR A 125 6.90 3.47 -12.34
C THR A 125 5.53 2.80 -12.35
N ASN A 126 4.54 3.43 -11.70
CA ASN A 126 3.20 2.88 -11.54
C ASN A 126 2.18 4.01 -11.52
N ASN A 127 0.97 3.71 -12.00
CA ASN A 127 -0.15 4.65 -11.97
C ASN A 127 -1.45 3.90 -11.65
N PHE A 128 -2.19 4.41 -10.68
CA PHE A 128 -3.48 3.89 -10.24
C PHE A 128 -4.53 4.97 -10.45
N LYS A 129 -5.57 4.65 -11.22
CA LYS A 129 -6.65 5.58 -11.53
C LYS A 129 -7.95 5.07 -10.95
N TYR A 130 -8.55 5.89 -10.12
CA TYR A 130 -9.81 5.62 -9.44
C TYR A 130 -10.86 6.60 -9.92
N SER A 131 -12.08 6.13 -10.15
CA SER A 131 -13.16 6.96 -10.67
C SER A 131 -14.50 6.49 -10.12
N GLU A 132 -15.12 7.31 -9.27
CA GLU A 132 -16.45 7.07 -8.73
C GLU A 132 -17.47 8.05 -9.34
N GLY A 133 -18.54 7.50 -9.91
CA GLY A 133 -19.69 8.28 -10.40
C GLY A 133 -19.42 9.18 -11.60
N ILE A 134 -20.22 10.23 -11.74
CA ILE A 134 -20.18 11.17 -12.88
C ILE A 134 -19.22 12.31 -12.56
N SER A 135 -18.15 12.42 -13.34
CA SER A 135 -17.15 13.48 -13.20
C SER A 135 -17.70 14.84 -13.64
N PHE A 136 -18.04 15.70 -12.68
CA PHE A 136 -18.20 17.13 -12.94
C PHE A 136 -16.84 17.82 -12.92
N LYS A 137 -16.68 18.96 -13.62
CA LYS A 137 -15.45 19.77 -13.58
C LYS A 137 -15.22 20.29 -12.16
N GLY A 138 -14.52 19.51 -11.34
CA GLY A 138 -14.07 19.88 -10.00
C GLY A 138 -12.73 20.59 -10.03
N LYS A 139 -12.39 21.25 -8.91
CA LYS A 139 -11.03 21.75 -8.68
C LYS A 139 -10.04 20.58 -8.66
N ARG A 140 -8.86 20.81 -9.22
CA ARG A 140 -7.72 19.88 -9.12
C ARG A 140 -6.91 20.27 -7.90
N GLU A 141 -6.64 19.30 -7.05
CA GLU A 141 -5.73 19.43 -5.92
C GLU A 141 -4.72 18.29 -6.01
N ASP A 142 -3.47 18.57 -5.71
CA ASP A 142 -2.37 17.61 -5.75
C ASP A 142 -1.60 17.59 -4.44
N ARG A 143 -1.13 16.40 -4.07
CA ARG A 143 -0.29 16.16 -2.89
C ARG A 143 0.85 15.24 -3.27
N LEU A 144 2.07 15.70 -3.03
CA LEU A 144 3.27 14.89 -3.19
C LEU A 144 3.72 14.41 -1.81
N TYR A 145 3.81 13.10 -1.64
CA TYR A 145 4.33 12.45 -0.45
C TYR A 145 5.74 11.91 -0.71
N HIS A 146 6.57 11.94 0.32
CA HIS A 146 7.90 11.36 0.29
C HIS A 146 7.83 9.83 0.36
N PRO A 147 8.89 9.14 -0.12
CA PRO A 147 9.07 7.71 0.13
C PRO A 147 8.93 7.37 1.61
N ILE A 148 8.50 6.16 1.89
CA ILE A 148 8.47 5.63 3.26
C ILE A 148 9.91 5.34 3.70
N TYR A 149 10.74 4.82 2.79
CA TYR A 149 12.18 4.53 2.96
C TYR A 149 13.03 5.09 1.81
#